data_AF-A0A1C7EIN8-F1
#
_entry.id   AF-A0A1C7EIN8-F1
#
_cell.length_a   1.000
_cell.length_b   1.000
_cell.length_c   1.000
_cell.angle_alpha   90.00
_cell.angle_beta   90.00
_cell.angle_gamma   90.00
#
_symmetry.space_group_name_H-M   'P 1'
#
loop_
_entity.id
_entity.type
_entity.pdbx_description
1 polymer ?
#
loop_
_entity_poly.entity_id
_entity_poly.type
_entity_poly.pdbx_seq_one_letter_code
_entity_poly.pdbx_strand_id
1 'polypeptide(L)'
;MELELYSKGEVIDYVYQYSKYHGNLLVYCERIAKEETANGFATLIFLFNITENIFKGITEDYDVNFYEVIHNLRNQKYISREEYVFLNKGKTSVRGLRNIFAHADLSKYNLVFLENGKEVLYPLSENETCVILYDILSDVVFNLLLKVVSVNFVNPIPLNLDNTIKSIKLNLKEFSPEELMRFKGLEPKEIVEWEDFSEANRYRFAENASDVNVLAEILRYLK
;
A
#
# COMPACT_ATOMS: atom_id res chain seq x y z
N MET A 1 -29.99 -5.09 4.84
CA MET A 1 -29.15 -4.90 6.03
C MET A 1 -27.73 -4.87 5.51
N GLU A 2 -27.13 -3.68 5.40
CA GLU A 2 -25.69 -3.59 5.10
C GLU A 2 -24.98 -4.25 6.29
N LEU A 3 -24.20 -5.29 6.03
CA LEU A 3 -23.42 -5.92 7.09
C LEU A 3 -22.30 -4.95 7.45
N GLU A 4 -22.30 -4.52 8.70
CA GLU A 4 -21.25 -3.70 9.29
C GLU A 4 -19.92 -4.45 9.17
N LEU A 5 -18.84 -3.72 8.85
CA LEU A 5 -17.51 -4.31 8.76
C LEU A 5 -17.14 -4.88 10.12
N TYR A 6 -16.52 -6.07 10.13
CA TYR A 6 -15.92 -6.60 11.34
C TYR A 6 -14.73 -5.72 11.73
N SER A 7 -14.58 -5.49 13.03
CA SER A 7 -13.37 -4.86 13.54
C SER A 7 -12.16 -5.74 13.23
N LYS A 8 -10.97 -5.12 13.12
CA LYS A 8 -9.74 -5.87 12.86
C LYS A 8 -9.45 -6.93 13.92
N GLY A 9 -9.83 -6.68 15.18
CA GLY A 9 -9.73 -7.67 16.26
C GLY A 9 -10.60 -8.90 16.01
N GLU A 10 -11.86 -8.71 15.63
CA GLU A 10 -12.75 -9.83 15.28
C GLU A 10 -12.25 -10.60 14.06
N VAL A 11 -11.78 -9.89 13.02
CA VAL A 11 -11.16 -10.53 11.85
C VAL A 11 -9.98 -11.40 12.27
N ILE A 12 -9.09 -10.88 13.12
CA ILE A 12 -7.95 -11.62 13.65
C ILE A 12 -8.40 -12.89 14.37
N ASP A 13 -9.43 -12.81 15.22
CA ASP A 13 -9.91 -13.95 15.98
C ASP A 13 -10.47 -15.05 15.07
N TYR A 14 -11.22 -14.69 14.03
CA TYR A 14 -11.71 -15.66 13.04
C TYR A 14 -10.57 -16.26 12.22
N VAL A 15 -9.63 -15.44 11.74
CA VAL A 15 -8.47 -15.94 10.99
C VAL A 15 -7.59 -16.83 11.87
N TYR A 16 -7.48 -16.55 13.17
CA TYR A 16 -6.77 -17.39 14.13
C TYR A 16 -7.42 -18.76 14.31
N GLN A 17 -8.76 -18.84 14.32
CA GLN A 17 -9.50 -20.11 14.35
C GLN A 17 -9.24 -20.96 13.09
N TYR A 18 -9.10 -20.32 11.93
CA TYR A 18 -8.68 -20.99 10.69
C TYR A 18 -7.21 -21.43 10.76
N SER A 19 -6.31 -20.51 11.12
CA SER A 19 -4.88 -20.74 11.19
C SER A 19 -4.26 -19.81 12.23
N LYS A 20 -3.82 -20.41 13.35
CA LYS A 20 -3.14 -19.68 14.43
C LYS A 20 -1.94 -18.89 13.91
N TYR A 21 -1.23 -19.44 12.92
CA TYR A 21 -0.10 -18.78 12.28
C TYR A 21 -0.53 -17.48 11.59
N HIS A 22 -1.56 -17.51 10.74
CA HIS A 22 -2.05 -16.31 10.05
C HIS A 22 -2.65 -15.28 11.03
N GLY A 23 -3.40 -15.73 12.04
CA GLY A 23 -3.91 -14.85 13.08
C GLY A 23 -2.78 -14.11 13.82
N ASN A 24 -1.71 -14.82 14.21
CA ASN A 24 -0.55 -14.20 14.86
C ASN A 24 0.18 -13.19 13.96
N LEU A 25 0.27 -13.46 12.65
CA LEU A 25 0.87 -12.52 11.71
C LEU A 25 0.03 -11.24 11.59
N LEU A 26 -1.30 -11.34 11.59
CA LEU A 26 -2.19 -10.18 11.57
C LEU A 26 -2.12 -9.37 12.88
N VAL A 27 -2.05 -10.05 14.05
CA VAL A 27 -1.78 -9.39 15.34
C VAL A 27 -0.48 -8.60 15.29
N TYR A 28 0.59 -9.22 14.78
CA TYR A 28 1.88 -8.56 14.65
C TYR A 28 1.80 -7.35 13.70
N CYS A 29 1.13 -7.50 12.56
CA CYS A 29 0.91 -6.42 11.59
C CYS A 29 0.17 -5.23 12.20
N GLU A 30 -0.92 -5.46 12.94
CA GLU A 30 -1.64 -4.40 13.65
C GLU A 30 -0.79 -3.75 14.74
N ARG A 31 0.04 -4.53 15.43
CA ARG A 31 0.91 -4.01 16.48
C ARG A 31 1.93 -3.01 15.91
N ILE A 32 2.66 -3.38 14.85
CA ILE A 32 3.66 -2.50 14.23
C ILE A 32 3.04 -1.27 13.56
N ALA A 33 1.75 -1.33 13.20
CA ALA A 33 1.00 -0.20 12.66
C ALA A 33 0.64 0.85 13.73
N LYS A 34 0.51 0.44 15.00
CA LYS A 34 -0.06 1.23 16.09
C LYS A 34 0.94 1.59 17.21
N GLU A 35 2.16 1.09 17.14
CA GLU A 35 3.25 1.49 18.05
C GLU A 35 3.54 3.00 17.90
N GLU A 36 4.06 3.64 18.97
CA GLU A 36 4.38 5.08 18.97
C GLU A 36 5.35 5.48 17.84
N THR A 37 6.19 4.54 17.41
CA THR A 37 7.08 4.65 16.24
C THR A 37 6.61 3.73 15.11
N ALA A 38 5.34 3.85 14.73
CA ALA A 38 4.73 3.06 13.67
C ALA A 38 5.60 3.05 12.40
N ASN A 39 5.92 1.85 11.91
CA ASN A 39 6.69 1.69 10.68
C ASN A 39 5.71 1.38 9.53
N GLY A 40 5.18 2.42 8.89
CA GLY A 40 4.19 2.31 7.83
C GLY A 40 4.68 1.48 6.65
N PHE A 41 5.95 1.66 6.25
CA PHE A 41 6.55 0.91 5.15
C PHE A 41 6.56 -0.60 5.43
N ALA A 42 7.11 -1.01 6.58
CA ALA A 42 7.14 -2.40 6.98
C ALA A 42 5.72 -2.97 7.14
N THR A 43 4.80 -2.18 7.70
CA THR A 43 3.41 -2.56 7.92
C THR A 43 2.69 -2.90 6.61
N LEU A 44 2.81 -2.05 5.57
CA LEU A 44 2.20 -2.30 4.27
C LEU A 44 2.77 -3.54 3.60
N ILE A 45 4.10 -3.71 3.60
CA ILE A 45 4.74 -4.91 3.06
C ILE A 45 4.22 -6.16 3.79
N PHE A 46 4.14 -6.11 5.12
CA PHE A 46 3.61 -7.21 5.91
C PHE A 46 2.16 -7.53 5.55
N LEU A 47 1.30 -6.51 5.48
CA LEU A 47 -0.11 -6.67 5.13
C LEU A 47 -0.27 -7.32 3.75
N PHE A 48 0.45 -6.84 2.74
CA PHE A 48 0.38 -7.37 1.37
C PHE A 48 0.88 -8.81 1.28
N ASN A 49 1.98 -9.13 1.97
CA ASN A 49 2.53 -10.48 1.99
C ASN A 49 1.62 -11.46 2.75
N ILE A 50 1.05 -11.06 3.88
CA ILE A 50 0.05 -11.87 4.60
C ILE A 50 -1.16 -12.12 3.70
N THR A 51 -1.62 -11.09 2.97
CA THR A 51 -2.75 -11.22 2.06
C THR A 51 -2.49 -12.24 0.97
N GLU A 52 -1.34 -12.15 0.29
CA GLU A 52 -0.97 -13.13 -0.72
C GLU A 52 -0.86 -14.54 -0.13
N ASN A 53 -0.18 -14.69 1.01
CA ASN A 53 0.03 -15.99 1.64
C ASN A 53 -1.29 -16.66 2.06
N ILE A 54 -2.22 -15.92 2.65
CA ILE A 54 -3.54 -16.44 3.00
C ILE A 54 -4.28 -16.88 1.74
N PHE A 55 -4.30 -16.06 0.69
CA PHE A 55 -5.01 -16.41 -0.54
C PHE A 55 -4.40 -17.63 -1.25
N LYS A 56 -3.07 -17.78 -1.22
CA LYS A 56 -2.38 -19.00 -1.67
C LYS A 56 -2.79 -20.22 -0.85
N GLY A 57 -2.85 -20.08 0.47
CA GLY A 57 -3.32 -21.14 1.35
C GLY A 57 -4.76 -21.59 1.07
N ILE A 58 -5.63 -20.65 0.68
CA ILE A 58 -7.04 -20.94 0.35
C ILE A 58 -7.20 -21.59 -1.02
N THR A 59 -6.33 -21.27 -1.98
CA THR A 59 -6.34 -21.88 -3.32
C THR A 59 -5.53 -23.16 -3.39
N GLU A 60 -4.82 -23.53 -2.32
CA GLU A 60 -3.87 -24.65 -2.21
C GLU A 60 -2.76 -24.64 -3.28
N ASP A 61 -2.48 -23.45 -3.83
CA ASP A 61 -1.50 -23.26 -4.90
C ASP A 61 -0.47 -22.21 -4.48
N TYR A 62 0.69 -22.68 -4.01
CA TYR A 62 1.74 -21.82 -3.46
C TYR A 62 2.74 -21.33 -4.53
N ASP A 63 2.82 -22.04 -5.66
CA ASP A 63 3.80 -21.79 -6.72
C ASP A 63 3.32 -20.73 -7.71
N VAL A 64 2.00 -20.48 -7.79
CA VAL A 64 1.43 -19.43 -8.62
C VAL A 64 1.75 -18.02 -8.10
N ASN A 65 1.72 -17.05 -9.01
CA ASN A 65 1.91 -15.65 -8.64
C ASN A 65 0.62 -15.03 -8.06
N PHE A 66 0.75 -13.91 -7.34
CA PHE A 66 -0.40 -13.26 -6.70
C PHE A 66 -1.55 -12.91 -7.68
N TYR A 67 -1.24 -12.58 -8.94
CA TYR A 67 -2.24 -12.29 -9.96
C TYR A 67 -3.14 -13.50 -10.26
N GLU A 68 -2.53 -14.69 -10.43
CA GLU A 68 -3.23 -15.95 -10.67
C GLU A 68 -4.09 -16.37 -9.49
N VAL A 69 -3.56 -16.23 -8.26
CA VAL A 69 -4.31 -16.51 -7.03
C VAL A 69 -5.59 -15.66 -6.97
N ILE A 70 -5.49 -14.35 -7.20
CA ILE A 70 -6.66 -13.45 -7.19
C ILE A 70 -7.66 -13.83 -8.30
N HIS A 71 -7.17 -14.26 -9.46
CA HIS A 71 -8.02 -14.74 -10.55
C HIS A 71 -8.77 -16.03 -10.18
N ASN A 72 -8.12 -16.96 -9.49
CA ASN A 72 -8.73 -18.20 -9.00
C ASN A 72 -9.84 -17.91 -7.97
N LEU A 73 -9.58 -17.03 -7.01
CA LEU A 73 -10.61 -16.58 -6.05
C LEU A 73 -11.84 -16.00 -6.76
N ARG A 74 -11.63 -15.23 -7.83
CA ARG A 74 -12.73 -14.66 -8.62
C ARG A 74 -13.50 -15.73 -9.39
N ASN A 75 -12.81 -16.69 -10.01
CA ASN A 75 -13.42 -17.80 -10.74
C ASN A 75 -14.27 -18.69 -9.83
N GLN A 76 -13.80 -18.93 -8.61
CA GLN A 76 -14.51 -19.69 -7.58
C GLN A 76 -15.63 -18.88 -6.90
N LYS A 77 -15.80 -17.60 -7.28
CA LYS A 77 -16.79 -16.66 -6.71
C LYS A 77 -16.60 -16.37 -5.22
N TYR A 78 -15.38 -16.52 -4.70
CA TYR A 78 -15.05 -16.14 -3.31
C TYR A 78 -14.96 -14.63 -3.14
N ILE A 79 -14.69 -13.91 -4.23
CA ILE A 79 -14.65 -12.44 -4.26
C ILE A 79 -15.54 -11.86 -5.38
N SER A 80 -16.06 -10.66 -5.15
CA SER A 80 -16.88 -9.87 -6.07
C SER A 80 -16.05 -9.31 -7.23
N ARG A 81 -16.70 -8.64 -8.19
CA ARG A 81 -16.00 -7.99 -9.29
C ARG A 81 -15.24 -6.76 -8.79
N GLU A 82 -15.87 -5.99 -7.90
CA GLU A 82 -15.31 -4.83 -7.24
C GLU A 82 -14.10 -5.18 -6.39
N GLU A 83 -14.19 -6.25 -5.59
CA GLU A 83 -13.07 -6.80 -4.80
C GLU A 83 -11.92 -7.27 -5.69
N TYR A 84 -12.23 -7.94 -6.81
CA TYR A 84 -11.22 -8.33 -7.80
C TYR A 84 -10.50 -7.11 -8.41
N VAL A 85 -11.25 -6.05 -8.74
CA VAL A 85 -10.67 -4.80 -9.26
C VAL A 85 -9.77 -4.14 -8.22
N PHE A 86 -10.24 -4.04 -6.97
CA PHE A 86 -9.49 -3.49 -5.85
C PHE A 86 -8.19 -4.24 -5.57
N LEU A 87 -8.21 -5.57 -5.68
CA LEU A 87 -7.01 -6.38 -5.52
C LEU A 87 -6.05 -6.27 -6.72
N ASN A 88 -6.56 -6.27 -7.95
CA ASN A 88 -5.77 -6.67 -9.11
C ASN A 88 -5.55 -5.63 -10.23
N LYS A 89 -6.35 -4.55 -10.26
CA LYS A 89 -6.41 -3.65 -11.42
C LYS A 89 -5.71 -2.30 -11.20
N GLY A 90 -4.61 -2.09 -11.92
CA GLY A 90 -3.88 -0.81 -11.95
C GLY A 90 -2.85 -0.68 -10.82
N LYS A 91 -2.20 0.48 -10.75
CA LYS A 91 -1.12 0.75 -9.78
C LYS A 91 -1.61 0.99 -8.34
N THR A 92 -2.85 1.42 -8.18
CA THR A 92 -3.49 1.67 -6.88
C THR A 92 -4.19 0.43 -6.30
N SER A 93 -4.19 -0.70 -7.02
CA SER A 93 -4.72 -1.96 -6.49
C SER A 93 -3.78 -2.53 -5.42
N VAL A 94 -4.27 -3.41 -4.55
CA VAL A 94 -3.42 -4.05 -3.51
C VAL A 94 -2.18 -4.71 -4.13
N ARG A 95 -2.34 -5.48 -5.21
CA ARG A 95 -1.21 -6.07 -5.95
C ARG A 95 -0.32 -5.00 -6.62
N GLY A 96 -0.92 -3.95 -7.18
CA GLY A 96 -0.18 -2.84 -7.80
C GLY A 96 0.72 -2.11 -6.81
N LEU A 97 0.16 -1.78 -5.63
CA LEU A 97 0.88 -1.17 -4.52
C LEU A 97 1.96 -2.11 -3.99
N ARG A 98 1.66 -3.39 -3.75
CA ARG A 98 2.68 -4.37 -3.36
C ARG A 98 3.87 -4.37 -4.32
N ASN A 99 3.61 -4.37 -5.62
CA ASN A 99 4.68 -4.34 -6.61
C ASN A 99 5.50 -3.04 -6.52
N ILE A 100 4.86 -1.89 -6.34
CA ILE A 100 5.55 -0.61 -6.12
C ILE A 100 6.49 -0.69 -4.91
N PHE A 101 6.00 -1.19 -3.78
CA PHE A 101 6.78 -1.34 -2.54
C PHE A 101 7.91 -2.38 -2.64
N ALA A 102 7.85 -3.30 -3.61
CA ALA A 102 8.91 -4.27 -3.86
C ALA A 102 10.04 -3.72 -4.75
N HIS A 103 9.86 -2.56 -5.39
CA HIS A 103 10.85 -1.94 -6.26
C HIS A 103 11.67 -0.87 -5.53
N ALA A 104 12.91 -0.65 -6.00
CA ALA A 104 13.86 0.24 -5.34
C ALA A 104 13.56 1.74 -5.48
N ASP A 105 12.73 2.13 -6.45
CA ASP A 105 12.48 3.55 -6.81
C ASP A 105 11.14 4.05 -6.25
N LEU A 106 10.91 3.86 -4.94
CA LEU A 106 9.67 4.27 -4.28
C LEU A 106 9.46 5.79 -4.31
N SER A 107 10.56 6.55 -4.29
CA SER A 107 10.60 8.01 -4.38
C SER A 107 9.93 8.58 -5.64
N LYS A 108 9.77 7.74 -6.68
CA LYS A 108 9.00 8.08 -7.88
C LYS A 108 7.53 8.35 -7.60
N TYR A 109 6.95 7.66 -6.62
CA TYR A 109 5.50 7.56 -6.45
C TYR A 109 5.00 8.46 -5.32
N ASN A 110 3.95 9.23 -5.60
CA ASN A 110 3.29 10.12 -4.65
C ASN A 110 1.79 9.84 -4.63
N LEU A 111 1.21 9.73 -3.43
CA LEU A 111 -0.23 9.80 -3.26
C LEU A 111 -0.69 11.24 -3.50
N VAL A 112 -1.82 11.37 -4.19
CA VAL A 112 -2.42 12.69 -4.47
C VAL A 112 -3.73 12.81 -3.71
N PHE A 113 -3.79 13.79 -2.82
CA PHE A 113 -5.01 14.20 -2.14
C PHE A 113 -5.44 15.59 -2.62
N LEU A 114 -6.76 15.82 -2.63
CA LEU A 114 -7.32 17.14 -2.91
C LEU A 114 -7.71 17.80 -1.60
N GLU A 115 -6.92 18.79 -1.17
CA GLU A 115 -7.18 19.56 0.05
C GLU A 115 -7.50 21.00 -0.31
N ASN A 116 -8.68 21.47 0.07
CA ASN A 116 -9.15 22.84 -0.23
C ASN A 116 -9.04 23.20 -1.74
N GLY A 117 -9.28 22.22 -2.62
CA GLY A 117 -9.19 22.39 -4.08
C GLY A 117 -7.77 22.41 -4.65
N LYS A 118 -6.75 22.12 -3.84
CA LYS A 118 -5.35 22.01 -4.27
C LYS A 118 -4.88 20.55 -4.20
N GLU A 119 -4.09 20.14 -5.18
CA GLU A 119 -3.38 18.87 -5.13
C GLU A 119 -2.26 18.95 -4.07
N VAL A 120 -2.31 18.06 -3.10
CA VAL A 120 -1.26 17.83 -2.11
C VAL A 120 -0.64 16.48 -2.41
N LEU A 121 0.69 16.45 -2.46
CA LEU A 121 1.49 15.29 -2.82
C LEU A 121 2.11 14.70 -1.55
N TYR A 122 1.92 13.41 -1.37
CA TYR A 122 2.46 12.65 -0.24
C TYR A 122 3.40 11.58 -0.80
N PRO A 123 4.72 11.75 -0.69
CA PRO A 123 5.71 10.80 -1.22
C PRO A 123 5.60 9.44 -0.54
N LEU A 124 5.58 8.35 -1.31
CA LEU A 124 5.56 7.00 -0.73
C LEU A 124 6.88 6.62 -0.03
N SER A 125 7.96 7.36 -0.27
CA SER A 125 9.23 7.23 0.47
C SER A 125 9.14 7.69 1.92
N GLU A 126 8.09 8.45 2.29
CA GLU A 126 7.87 8.91 3.66
C GLU A 126 7.06 7.89 4.46
N ASN A 127 7.46 7.70 5.72
CA ASN A 127 6.83 6.72 6.61
C ASN A 127 5.38 7.10 6.94
N GLU A 128 5.12 8.38 7.17
CA GLU A 128 3.82 8.94 7.52
C GLU A 128 2.81 8.72 6.38
N THR A 129 3.25 8.91 5.13
CA THR A 129 2.46 8.58 3.94
C THR A 129 2.09 7.10 3.91
N CYS A 130 3.01 6.22 4.27
CA CYS A 130 2.75 4.78 4.34
C CYS A 130 1.76 4.43 5.45
N VAL A 131 1.80 5.11 6.60
CA VAL A 131 0.81 4.95 7.67
C VAL A 131 -0.58 5.37 7.18
N ILE A 132 -0.70 6.54 6.52
CA ILE A 132 -1.97 7.00 5.94
C ILE A 132 -2.52 5.98 4.93
N LEU A 133 -1.65 5.45 4.06
CA LEU A 133 -2.06 4.44 3.08
C LEU A 133 -2.54 3.15 3.75
N TYR A 134 -1.89 2.74 4.83
CA TYR A 134 -2.32 1.60 5.63
C TYR A 134 -3.71 1.83 6.23
N ASP A 135 -3.97 2.98 6.82
CA ASP A 135 -5.27 3.31 7.41
C ASP A 135 -6.39 3.31 6.37
N ILE A 136 -6.12 3.79 5.15
CA ILE A 136 -7.10 3.77 4.05
C ILE A 136 -7.46 2.34 3.61
N LEU A 137 -6.48 1.43 3.59
CA LEU A 137 -6.64 0.10 2.98
C LEU A 137 -6.99 -1.00 3.97
N SER A 138 -6.47 -0.91 5.19
CA SER A 138 -6.36 -2.05 6.11
C SER A 138 -7.71 -2.63 6.50
N ASP A 139 -8.73 -1.81 6.80
CA ASP A 139 -10.06 -2.33 7.17
C ASP A 139 -10.68 -3.19 6.07
N VAL A 140 -10.58 -2.73 4.81
CA VAL A 140 -11.09 -3.48 3.65
C VAL A 140 -10.28 -4.75 3.43
N VAL A 141 -8.95 -4.67 3.52
CA VAL A 141 -8.08 -5.83 3.35
C VAL A 141 -8.37 -6.88 4.42
N PHE A 142 -8.44 -6.50 5.71
CA PHE A 142 -8.75 -7.41 6.81
C PHE A 142 -10.10 -8.11 6.60
N ASN A 143 -11.15 -7.36 6.29
CA ASN A 143 -12.46 -7.96 6.05
C ASN A 143 -12.48 -8.85 4.80
N LEU A 144 -11.66 -8.55 3.79
CA LEU A 144 -11.50 -9.40 2.61
C LEU A 144 -10.79 -10.72 2.96
N LEU A 145 -9.78 -10.68 3.83
CA LEU A 145 -9.16 -11.90 4.37
C LEU A 145 -10.18 -12.76 5.11
N LEU A 146 -10.99 -12.16 5.99
CA LEU A 146 -12.06 -12.87 6.69
C LEU A 146 -13.03 -13.53 5.71
N LYS A 147 -13.51 -12.78 4.73
CA LYS A 147 -14.42 -13.27 3.70
C LYS A 147 -13.85 -14.50 3.00
N VAL A 148 -12.61 -14.39 2.51
CA VAL A 148 -11.93 -15.45 1.75
C VAL A 148 -11.62 -16.66 2.63
N VAL A 149 -11.20 -16.47 3.88
CA VAL A 149 -10.93 -17.55 4.83
C VAL A 149 -12.21 -18.28 5.24
N SER A 150 -13.32 -17.54 5.39
CA SER A 150 -14.58 -18.09 5.88
C SER A 150 -15.20 -19.15 4.97
N VAL A 151 -14.74 -19.28 3.72
CA VAL A 151 -15.17 -20.37 2.82
C VAL A 151 -14.89 -21.76 3.40
N ASN A 152 -13.91 -21.87 4.31
CA ASN A 152 -13.55 -23.11 5.01
C ASN A 152 -14.34 -23.30 6.32
N PHE A 153 -15.17 -22.34 6.72
CA PHE A 153 -16.01 -22.49 7.91
C PHE A 153 -17.27 -23.29 7.59
N VAL A 154 -17.86 -23.89 8.63
CA VAL A 154 -19.14 -24.60 8.51
C VAL A 154 -20.22 -23.69 7.90
N ASN A 155 -20.22 -22.42 8.29
CA ASN A 155 -21.06 -21.38 7.71
C ASN A 155 -20.17 -20.22 7.23
N PRO A 156 -19.97 -20.06 5.92
CA PRO A 156 -19.24 -18.92 5.37
C PRO A 156 -19.88 -17.59 5.76
N ILE A 157 -19.05 -16.58 6.01
CA ILE A 157 -19.50 -15.26 6.47
C ILE A 157 -19.83 -14.42 5.23
N PRO A 158 -21.10 -14.02 5.03
CA PRO A 158 -21.50 -13.29 3.83
C PRO A 158 -21.07 -11.82 3.92
N LEU A 159 -19.85 -11.49 3.49
CA LEU A 159 -19.36 -10.11 3.48
C LEU A 159 -19.47 -9.47 2.08
N ASN A 160 -19.95 -8.22 2.04
CA ASN A 160 -19.95 -7.40 0.83
C ASN A 160 -19.19 -6.10 1.08
N LEU A 161 -18.03 -5.96 0.43
CA LEU A 161 -17.13 -4.81 0.60
C LEU A 161 -17.26 -3.78 -0.53
N ASP A 162 -18.15 -4.01 -1.50
CA ASP A 162 -18.21 -3.24 -2.76
C ASP A 162 -18.41 -1.74 -2.52
N ASN A 163 -19.30 -1.36 -1.60
CA ASN A 163 -19.58 0.04 -1.28
C ASN A 163 -18.39 0.72 -0.61
N THR A 164 -17.77 0.05 0.38
CA THR A 164 -16.56 0.54 1.06
C THR A 164 -15.40 0.70 0.07
N ILE A 165 -15.19 -0.28 -0.80
CA ILE A 165 -14.17 -0.23 -1.86
C ILE A 165 -14.41 0.96 -2.79
N LYS A 166 -15.65 1.17 -3.24
CA LYS A 166 -16.01 2.30 -4.12
C LYS A 166 -15.79 3.67 -3.47
N SER A 167 -15.81 3.73 -2.14
CA SER A 167 -15.57 4.95 -1.38
C SER A 167 -14.09 5.34 -1.32
N ILE A 168 -13.18 4.37 -1.47
CA ILE A 168 -11.73 4.61 -1.45
C ILE A 168 -11.32 5.34 -2.73
N LYS A 169 -10.76 6.55 -2.54
CA LYS A 169 -10.21 7.37 -3.61
C LYS A 169 -8.70 7.44 -3.45
N LEU A 170 -8.00 6.55 -4.14
CA LEU A 170 -6.54 6.56 -4.23
C LEU A 170 -6.12 7.00 -5.62
N ASN A 171 -5.23 7.98 -5.67
CA ASN A 171 -4.58 8.42 -6.89
C ASN A 171 -3.07 8.44 -6.68
N LEU A 172 -2.32 7.99 -7.69
CA LEU A 172 -0.86 7.99 -7.68
C LEU A 172 -0.37 8.86 -8.82
N LYS A 173 0.62 9.70 -8.51
CA LYS A 173 1.35 10.49 -9.48
C LYS A 173 2.82 10.06 -9.46
N GLU A 174 3.37 9.92 -10.65
CA GLU A 174 4.78 9.62 -10.85
C GLU A 174 5.50 10.87 -11.30
N PHE A 175 6.71 11.05 -10.78
CA PHE A 175 7.60 12.13 -11.19
C PHE A 175 8.92 11.55 -11.67
N SER A 176 9.52 12.17 -12.68
CA SER A 176 10.88 11.84 -13.10
C SER A 176 11.91 12.32 -12.06
N PRO A 177 13.13 11.77 -12.07
CA PRO A 177 14.20 12.25 -11.19
C PRO A 177 14.47 13.75 -11.36
N GLU A 178 14.38 14.26 -12.59
CA GLU A 178 14.55 15.67 -12.92
C GLU A 178 13.45 16.55 -12.33
N GLU A 179 12.20 16.08 -12.33
CA GLU A 179 11.08 16.79 -11.69
C GLU A 179 11.28 16.86 -10.17
N LEU A 180 11.66 15.75 -9.54
CA LEU A 180 11.95 15.67 -8.11
C LEU A 180 13.08 16.64 -7.71
N MET A 181 14.14 16.73 -8.51
CA MET A 181 15.25 17.67 -8.28
C MET A 181 14.81 19.13 -8.38
N ARG A 182 13.97 19.46 -9.37
CA ARG A 182 13.45 20.82 -9.53
C ARG A 182 12.55 21.22 -8.35
N PHE A 183 11.78 20.30 -7.77
CA PHE A 183 11.01 20.59 -6.54
C PHE A 183 11.92 21.01 -5.38
N LYS A 184 13.13 20.47 -5.31
CA LYS A 184 14.16 20.82 -4.32
C LYS A 184 14.97 22.07 -4.68
N GLY A 185 14.65 22.74 -5.80
CA GLY A 185 15.36 23.93 -6.27
C GLY A 185 16.71 23.63 -6.93
N LEU A 186 16.92 22.41 -7.42
CA LEU A 186 18.15 21.98 -8.09
C LEU A 186 17.90 21.75 -9.58
N GLU A 187 18.80 22.26 -10.42
CA GLU A 187 18.77 22.01 -11.86
C GLU A 187 19.65 20.80 -12.23
N PRO A 188 19.09 19.71 -12.79
CA PRO A 188 19.85 18.49 -13.08
C PRO A 188 21.07 18.71 -13.98
N LYS A 189 21.01 19.71 -14.87
CA LYS A 189 22.10 20.06 -15.79
C LYS A 189 23.35 20.60 -15.09
N GLU A 190 23.22 21.05 -13.84
CA GLU A 190 24.34 21.57 -13.05
C GLU A 190 25.11 20.44 -12.34
N ILE A 191 24.59 19.21 -12.39
CA ILE A 191 25.21 18.03 -11.79
C ILE A 191 26.14 17.38 -12.80
N VAL A 192 27.41 17.26 -12.43
CA VAL A 192 28.43 16.60 -13.23
C VAL A 192 28.01 15.15 -13.50
N GLU A 193 28.10 14.71 -14.75
CA GLU A 193 27.80 13.33 -15.19
C GLU A 193 26.34 12.87 -14.95
N TRP A 194 25.37 13.79 -14.77
CA TRP A 194 23.96 13.44 -14.59
C TRP A 194 23.45 12.49 -15.68
N GLU A 195 23.83 12.76 -16.93
CA GLU A 195 23.40 11.96 -18.07
C GLU A 195 24.01 10.56 -18.10
N ASP A 196 25.15 10.36 -17.45
CA ASP A 196 25.84 9.06 -17.38
C ASP A 196 25.25 8.15 -16.29
N PHE A 197 24.43 8.70 -15.38
CA PHE A 197 23.75 7.91 -14.35
C PHE A 197 22.61 7.07 -14.92
N SER A 198 22.50 5.82 -14.44
CA SER A 198 21.29 5.01 -14.63
C SER A 198 20.07 5.66 -13.98
N GLU A 199 18.87 5.38 -14.49
CA GLU A 199 17.62 5.94 -13.96
C GLU A 199 17.48 5.73 -12.44
N ALA A 200 17.77 4.52 -11.95
CA ALA A 200 17.74 4.21 -10.51
C ALA A 200 18.74 5.07 -9.71
N ASN A 201 19.93 5.34 -10.24
CA ASN A 201 20.90 6.21 -9.57
C ASN A 201 20.46 7.68 -9.59
N ARG A 202 19.78 8.12 -10.66
CA ARG A 202 19.18 9.47 -10.73
C ARG A 202 18.08 9.63 -9.66
N TYR A 203 17.20 8.64 -9.46
CA TYR A 203 16.22 8.67 -8.37
C TYR A 203 16.88 8.70 -6.98
N ARG A 204 17.88 7.85 -6.73
CA ARG A 204 18.62 7.86 -5.46
C ARG A 204 19.29 9.21 -5.19
N PHE A 205 19.85 9.84 -6.22
CA PHE A 205 20.43 11.17 -6.08
C PHE A 205 19.35 12.19 -5.74
N ALA A 206 18.22 12.16 -6.45
CA ALA A 206 17.11 13.07 -6.21
C ALA A 206 16.53 12.93 -4.81
N GLU A 207 16.41 11.72 -4.30
CA GLU A 207 15.93 11.44 -2.94
C GLU A 207 16.89 11.98 -1.86
N ASN A 208 18.19 11.74 -2.02
CA ASN A 208 19.21 12.16 -1.05
C ASN A 208 19.65 13.63 -1.16
N ALA A 209 19.26 14.33 -2.22
CA ALA A 209 19.58 15.73 -2.38
C ALA A 209 18.89 16.60 -1.32
N SER A 210 19.61 17.62 -0.82
CA SER A 210 19.04 18.62 0.07
C SER A 210 17.99 19.47 -0.64
N ASP A 211 16.97 19.91 0.11
CA ASP A 211 16.02 20.91 -0.37
C ASP A 211 16.62 22.32 -0.23
N VAL A 212 17.04 22.90 -1.35
CA VAL A 212 17.67 24.23 -1.40
C VAL A 212 16.66 25.32 -1.05
N ASN A 213 15.38 25.13 -1.38
CA ASN A 213 14.33 26.10 -1.07
C ASN A 213 14.16 26.21 0.45
N VAL A 214 14.10 25.08 1.15
CA VAL A 214 14.01 25.04 2.62
C VAL A 214 15.27 25.63 3.26
N LEU A 215 16.45 25.23 2.81
CA LEU A 215 17.72 25.76 3.33
C LEU A 215 17.84 27.27 3.13
N ALA A 216 17.40 27.80 1.97
CA ALA A 216 17.41 29.22 1.69
C ALA A 216 16.51 30.00 2.67
N GLU A 217 15.33 29.49 3.01
CA GLU A 217 14.46 30.12 4.00
C GLU A 217 15.08 30.09 5.41
N ILE A 218 15.62 28.94 5.85
CA ILE A 218 16.29 28.82 7.17
C ILE A 218 17.42 29.85 7.29
N LEU A 219 18.27 29.95 6.25
CA LEU A 219 19.40 30.88 6.26
C LEU A 219 18.98 32.35 6.24
N ARG A 220 17.80 32.69 5.71
CA ARG A 220 17.25 34.06 5.79
C ARG A 220 16.91 34.45 7.22
N TYR A 221 16.40 33.53 8.03
CA TYR A 221 16.06 33.79 9.44
C TYR A 221 17.28 33.82 10.38
N LEU A 222 18.46 33.39 9.91
CA LEU A 222 19.72 33.42 10.67
C LEU A 222 20.54 34.69 10.43
N LYS A 223 20.12 35.58 9.52
CA LYS A 223 20.71 36.90 9.26
C LYS A 223 19.97 38.00 10.00
#